data_AF-R0MER0-F1
#
_entry.id   AF-R0MER0-F1
#
_cell.length_a   1.000
_cell.length_b   1.000
_cell.length_c   1.000
_cell.angle_alpha   90.00
_cell.angle_beta   90.00
_cell.angle_gamma   90.00
#
_symmetry.space_group_name_H-M   'P 1'
#
loop_
_entity.id
_entity.type
_entity.pdbx_description
1 polymer ?
#
loop_
_entity_poly.entity_id
_entity_poly.type
_entity_poly.pdbx_seq_one_letter_code
_entity_poly.pdbx_strand_id
1 'polypeptide(L)'
;MDLEYGRMAKEEFYADLKIFKTSRSREGDSSLEEIFKTSHSELLKAQEMVKDVVNLLPEDRKDLLLSNVVIAGSGSCIPFIGFEVEKILNNLFKNYKTRIYLRESRFHTFSGGVVYSNIGTSKLFHISKLDYQEFGLSVLDRKNYAWTL
;
A
#
# COMPACT_ATOMS: atom_id res chain seq x y z
N MET A 1 5.33 28.53 -10.28
CA MET A 1 4.54 28.47 -9.04
C MET A 1 4.84 27.18 -8.25
N ASP A 2 5.26 26.09 -8.92
CA ASP A 2 5.47 24.77 -8.27
C ASP A 2 6.80 24.58 -7.53
N LEU A 3 7.87 25.27 -7.92
CA LEU A 3 9.20 25.13 -7.29
C LEU A 3 9.28 25.75 -5.89
N GLU A 4 8.60 26.88 -5.69
CA GLU A 4 8.53 27.56 -4.38
C GLU A 4 7.71 26.74 -3.38
N TYR A 5 6.57 26.19 -3.81
CA TYR A 5 5.70 25.37 -2.96
C TYR A 5 6.40 24.08 -2.51
N GLY A 6 7.14 23.41 -3.40
CA GLY A 6 7.95 22.24 -3.04
C GLY A 6 9.09 22.57 -2.08
N ARG A 7 9.65 23.78 -2.16
CA ARG A 7 10.68 24.24 -1.23
C ARG A 7 10.10 24.54 0.15
N MET A 8 8.93 25.19 0.21
CA MET A 8 8.22 25.49 1.45
C MET A 8 7.78 24.21 2.18
N ALA A 9 7.20 23.23 1.50
CA ALA A 9 6.81 21.96 2.12
C ALA A 9 8.01 21.17 2.69
N LYS A 10 9.16 21.27 2.03
CA LYS A 10 10.42 20.68 2.50
C LYS A 10 10.95 21.42 3.74
N GLU A 11 10.92 22.76 3.72
CA GLU A 11 11.34 23.60 4.85
C GLU A 11 10.43 23.40 6.08
N GLU A 12 9.11 23.28 5.90
CA GLU A 12 8.14 22.97 6.97
C GLU A 12 8.38 21.58 7.56
N PHE A 13 8.57 20.55 6.71
CA PHE A 13 8.89 19.20 7.18
C PHE A 13 10.17 19.17 8.02
N TYR A 14 11.23 19.87 7.60
CA TYR A 14 12.47 19.95 8.38
C TYR A 14 12.33 20.81 9.64
N ALA A 15 11.44 21.80 9.65
CA ALA A 15 11.14 22.60 10.84
C ALA A 15 10.42 21.75 11.89
N ASP A 16 9.41 20.98 11.49
CA ASP A 16 8.69 20.04 12.36
C ASP A 16 9.64 18.96 12.90
N LEU A 17 10.53 18.44 12.05
CA LEU A 17 11.55 17.47 12.47
C LEU A 17 12.53 18.07 13.50
N LYS A 18 12.88 19.35 13.37
CA LYS A 18 13.74 20.06 14.33
C LYS A 18 13.03 20.34 15.64
N ILE A 19 11.77 20.77 15.61
CA ILE A 19 10.92 21.00 16.79
C ILE A 19 10.72 19.70 17.56
N PHE A 20 10.55 18.58 16.86
CA PHE A 20 10.46 17.25 17.46
C PHE A 20 11.76 16.81 18.13
N LYS A 21 12.93 17.17 17.57
CA LYS A 21 14.24 16.89 18.17
C LYS A 21 14.55 17.75 19.39
N THR A 22 14.19 19.03 19.39
CA THR A 22 14.51 19.96 20.49
C THR A 22 13.62 19.77 21.72
N SER A 23 12.44 19.19 21.58
CA SER A 23 11.50 18.97 22.70
C SER A 23 11.71 17.66 23.48
N ARG A 24 12.57 16.75 23.00
CA ARG A 24 12.83 15.43 23.61
C ARG A 24 14.28 15.17 24.03
N SER A 25 15.14 16.18 23.99
CA SER A 25 16.55 16.03 24.38
C SER A 25 16.68 15.84 25.89
N ARG A 26 16.69 14.58 26.35
CA ARG A 26 17.62 14.10 27.39
C ARG A 26 17.71 12.57 27.55
N GLU A 27 16.78 11.77 27.01
CA GLU A 27 16.88 10.28 27.08
C GLU A 27 16.46 9.53 25.79
N GLY A 28 16.02 10.22 24.72
CA GLY A 28 15.29 9.59 23.60
C GLY A 28 16.02 9.41 22.25
N ASP A 29 17.27 9.85 22.09
CA ASP A 29 17.93 9.90 20.76
C ASP A 29 18.30 8.50 20.20
N SER A 30 18.69 7.55 21.05
CA SER A 30 18.98 6.17 20.61
C SER A 30 17.73 5.46 20.08
N SER A 31 16.56 5.74 20.67
CA SER A 31 15.29 5.12 20.28
C SER A 31 14.79 5.61 18.91
N LEU A 32 15.02 6.87 18.54
CA LEU A 32 14.61 7.39 17.23
C LEU A 32 15.48 6.84 16.11
N GLU A 33 16.79 6.70 16.33
CA GLU A 33 17.69 6.09 15.35
C GLU A 33 17.35 4.62 15.13
N GLU A 34 16.99 3.90 16.19
CA GLU A 34 16.54 2.51 16.12
C GLU A 34 15.20 2.37 15.39
N ILE A 35 14.23 3.26 15.67
CA ILE A 35 12.95 3.32 14.94
C ILE A 35 13.19 3.58 13.45
N PHE A 36 14.11 4.50 13.12
CA PHE A 36 14.44 4.80 11.73
C PHE A 36 15.09 3.59 11.04
N LYS A 37 16.08 2.95 11.66
CA LYS A 37 16.75 1.75 11.11
C LYS A 37 15.75 0.63 10.88
N THR A 38 14.86 0.40 11.83
CA THR A 38 13.80 -0.62 11.73
C THR A 38 12.85 -0.29 10.59
N SER A 39 12.33 0.93 10.55
CA SER A 39 11.39 1.38 9.50
C SER A 39 12.01 1.31 8.11
N HIS A 40 13.28 1.68 7.98
CA HIS A 40 14.03 1.60 6.73
C HIS A 40 14.21 0.15 6.26
N SER A 41 14.57 -0.75 7.18
CA SER A 41 14.69 -2.19 6.90
C SER A 41 13.37 -2.79 6.42
N GLU A 42 12.25 -2.46 7.08
CA GLU A 42 10.92 -2.93 6.66
C GLU A 42 10.51 -2.39 5.28
N LEU A 43 10.87 -1.14 4.95
CA LEU A 43 10.63 -0.58 3.62
C LEU A 43 11.45 -1.28 2.53
N LEU A 44 12.70 -1.67 2.82
CA LEU A 44 13.52 -2.44 1.88
C LEU A 44 12.90 -3.82 1.61
N LYS A 45 12.46 -4.51 2.67
CA LYS A 45 11.75 -5.79 2.52
C LYS A 45 10.47 -5.64 1.69
N ALA A 46 9.72 -4.55 1.88
CA ALA A 46 8.54 -4.27 1.07
C ALA A 46 8.88 -4.08 -0.41
N GLN A 47 9.99 -3.40 -0.73
CA GLN A 47 10.46 -3.25 -2.10
C GLN A 47 10.89 -4.59 -2.71
N GLU A 48 11.59 -5.44 -1.95
CA GLU A 48 11.96 -6.79 -2.39
C GLU A 48 10.72 -7.65 -2.66
N MET A 49 9.72 -7.62 -1.77
CA MET A 49 8.46 -8.34 -1.98
C MET A 49 7.75 -7.90 -3.26
N VAL A 50 7.70 -6.59 -3.54
CA VAL A 50 7.12 -6.09 -4.80
C VAL A 50 7.92 -6.59 -5.99
N LYS A 51 9.25 -6.59 -5.89
CA LYS A 51 10.13 -7.10 -6.95
C LYS A 51 9.87 -8.57 -7.24
N ASP A 52 9.77 -9.38 -6.20
CA ASP A 52 9.55 -10.82 -6.31
C ASP A 52 8.18 -11.12 -6.93
N VAL A 53 7.12 -10.46 -6.45
CA VAL A 53 5.76 -10.63 -6.99
C VAL A 53 5.70 -10.29 -8.48
N VAL A 54 6.31 -9.18 -8.91
CA VAL A 54 6.32 -8.81 -10.32
C VAL A 54 7.12 -9.83 -11.15
N ASN A 55 8.21 -10.38 -10.60
CA ASN A 55 9.02 -11.37 -11.30
C ASN A 55 8.37 -12.76 -11.43
N LEU A 56 7.39 -13.08 -10.57
CA LEU A 56 6.58 -14.30 -10.70
C LEU A 56 5.62 -14.22 -11.90
N LEU A 57 5.35 -13.03 -12.44
CA LEU A 57 4.45 -12.86 -13.57
C LEU A 57 5.16 -13.14 -14.91
N PRO A 58 4.44 -13.70 -15.88
CA PRO A 58 4.84 -13.69 -17.28
C PRO A 58 5.10 -12.25 -17.80
N GLU A 59 6.04 -12.07 -18.72
CA GLU A 59 6.46 -10.75 -19.23
C GLU A 59 5.28 -9.91 -19.77
N ASP A 60 4.30 -10.55 -20.44
CA ASP A 60 3.11 -9.89 -21.00
C ASP A 60 2.13 -9.37 -19.93
N ARG A 61 2.26 -9.84 -18.68
CA ARG A 61 1.42 -9.43 -17.54
C ARG A 61 2.06 -8.36 -16.66
N LYS A 62 3.38 -8.17 -16.76
CA LYS A 62 4.12 -7.20 -15.93
C LYS A 62 3.69 -5.76 -16.21
N ASP A 63 3.56 -5.38 -17.48
CA ASP A 63 3.06 -4.05 -17.87
C ASP A 63 1.64 -3.80 -17.35
N LEU A 64 0.77 -4.81 -17.41
CA LEU A 64 -0.60 -4.69 -16.92
C LEU A 64 -0.64 -4.43 -15.41
N LEU A 65 0.18 -5.13 -14.62
CA LEU A 65 0.24 -4.92 -13.18
C LEU A 65 0.88 -3.55 -12.84
N LEU A 66 2.03 -3.25 -13.44
CA LEU A 66 2.81 -2.05 -13.13
C LEU A 66 2.11 -0.75 -13.54
N SER A 67 1.26 -0.80 -14.57
CA SER A 67 0.42 0.33 -14.98
C SER A 67 -0.86 0.49 -14.14
N ASN A 68 -1.08 -0.36 -13.14
CA ASN A 68 -2.28 -0.37 -12.28
C ASN A 68 -1.93 -0.50 -10.79
N VAL A 69 -0.89 0.19 -10.33
CA VAL A 69 -0.47 0.16 -8.93
C VAL A 69 -1.37 1.07 -8.10
N VAL A 70 -1.95 0.52 -7.01
CA VAL A 70 -2.79 1.26 -6.08
C VAL A 70 -2.12 1.32 -4.72
N ILE A 71 -2.01 2.51 -4.14
CA ILE A 71 -1.54 2.69 -2.75
C ILE A 71 -2.77 2.90 -1.86
N ALA A 72 -2.95 1.99 -0.89
CA ALA A 72 -4.12 1.97 -0.01
C ALA A 72 -3.74 2.05 1.48
N GLY A 73 -4.76 2.20 2.34
CA GLY A 73 -4.59 2.31 3.78
C GLY A 73 -3.90 3.59 4.22
N SER A 74 -3.44 3.65 5.47
CA SER A 74 -2.83 4.85 6.05
C SER A 74 -1.56 5.31 5.36
N GLY A 75 -0.84 4.40 4.70
CA GLY A 75 0.35 4.74 3.89
C GLY A 75 0.03 5.69 2.73
N SER A 76 -1.21 5.69 2.22
CA SER A 76 -1.65 6.63 1.18
C SER A 76 -1.67 8.09 1.62
N CYS A 77 -1.73 8.35 2.93
CA CYS A 77 -1.77 9.71 3.47
C CYS A 77 -0.36 10.28 3.72
N ILE A 78 0.70 9.53 3.42
CA ILE A 78 2.07 10.03 3.54
C ILE A 78 2.32 11.02 2.40
N PRO A 79 2.72 12.28 2.68
CA PRO A 79 3.00 13.26 1.64
C PRO A 79 4.03 12.73 0.63
N PHE A 80 3.77 12.98 -0.66
CA PHE A 80 4.64 12.60 -1.77
C PHE A 80 4.88 11.09 -1.96
N ILE A 81 4.18 10.22 -1.24
CA ILE A 81 4.40 8.76 -1.32
C ILE A 81 4.20 8.21 -2.73
N GLY A 82 3.21 8.71 -3.47
CA GLY A 82 2.95 8.28 -4.84
C GLY A 82 4.14 8.54 -5.77
N PHE A 83 4.75 9.72 -5.65
CA PHE A 83 5.92 10.10 -6.44
C PHE A 83 7.15 9.24 -6.09
N GLU A 84 7.41 9.03 -4.80
CA GLU A 84 8.56 8.23 -4.38
C GLU A 84 8.40 6.75 -4.78
N VAL A 85 7.19 6.18 -4.65
CA VAL A 85 6.90 4.82 -5.11
C VAL A 85 7.04 4.71 -6.62
N GLU A 86 6.51 5.65 -7.40
CA GLU A 86 6.64 5.66 -8.86
C GLU A 86 8.11 5.69 -9.29
N LYS A 87 8.92 6.54 -8.65
CA LYS A 87 10.36 6.63 -8.88
C LYS A 87 11.08 5.31 -8.56
N ILE A 88 10.75 4.68 -7.43
CA ILE A 88 11.33 3.38 -7.05
C ILE A 88 10.97 2.31 -8.09
N LEU A 89 9.70 2.21 -8.49
CA LEU A 89 9.25 1.21 -9.45
C LEU A 89 9.85 1.43 -10.85
N ASN A 90 9.92 2.68 -11.32
CA ASN A 90 10.58 2.99 -12.60
C ASN A 90 12.07 2.62 -12.60
N ASN A 91 12.75 2.75 -11.45
CA ASN A 91 14.15 2.33 -11.33
C ASN A 91 14.30 0.81 -11.35
N LEU A 92 13.38 0.08 -10.70
CA LEU A 92 13.37 -1.38 -10.65
C LEU A 92 12.95 -2.01 -11.99
N PHE A 93 12.02 -1.38 -12.70
CA PHE A 93 11.34 -1.93 -13.88
C PHE A 93 11.39 -0.97 -15.08
N LYS A 94 12.61 -0.63 -15.52
CA LYS A 94 12.86 0.40 -16.55
C LYS A 94 12.17 0.20 -17.90
N ASN A 95 11.87 -1.05 -18.25
CA ASN A 95 11.25 -1.40 -19.54
C ASN A 95 9.72 -1.36 -19.49
N TYR A 96 9.14 -1.14 -18.31
CA TYR A 96 7.71 -1.26 -18.07
C TYR A 96 7.11 0.09 -17.73
N LYS A 97 5.88 0.33 -18.19
CA LYS A 97 5.18 1.57 -17.86
C LYS A 97 4.58 1.44 -16.45
N THR A 98 5.09 2.23 -15.52
CA THR A 98 4.48 2.34 -14.19
C THR A 98 3.43 3.44 -14.16
N ARG A 99 2.38 3.23 -13.36
CA ARG A 99 1.37 4.26 -13.06
C ARG A 99 0.80 4.02 -11.68
N ILE A 100 0.84 5.05 -10.84
CA ILE A 100 0.30 5.02 -9.49
C ILE A 100 -1.09 5.65 -9.45
N TYR A 101 -2.05 4.93 -8.88
CA TYR A 101 -3.35 5.44 -8.49
C TYR A 101 -3.35 5.66 -6.98
N LEU A 102 -3.40 6.94 -6.60
CA LEU A 102 -3.37 7.35 -5.21
C LEU A 102 -4.57 8.25 -4.93
N ARG A 103 -5.29 7.92 -3.86
CA ARG A 103 -6.23 8.80 -3.18
C ARG A 103 -5.83 8.78 -1.71
N GLU A 104 -5.93 9.89 -1.01
CA GLU A 104 -5.62 9.90 0.42
C GLU A 104 -6.83 9.37 1.21
N SER A 105 -6.67 8.22 1.87
CA SER A 105 -7.68 7.70 2.79
C SER A 105 -7.16 6.54 3.63
N ARG A 106 -7.49 6.55 4.91
CA ARG A 106 -7.29 5.39 5.79
C ARG A 106 -8.37 4.33 5.62
N PHE A 107 -9.45 4.64 4.89
CA PHE A 107 -10.65 3.82 4.77
C PHE A 107 -10.85 3.22 3.38
N HIS A 108 -9.80 3.11 2.55
CA HIS A 108 -9.89 2.50 1.22
C HIS A 108 -10.53 1.11 1.25
N THR A 109 -10.00 0.22 2.10
CA THR A 109 -10.49 -1.16 2.21
C THR A 109 -11.96 -1.21 2.63
N PHE A 110 -12.33 -0.40 3.62
CA PHE A 110 -13.73 -0.32 4.08
C PHE A 110 -14.66 0.22 2.98
N SER A 111 -14.26 1.31 2.33
CA SER A 111 -15.03 1.92 1.25
C SER A 111 -15.17 0.97 0.06
N GLY A 112 -14.10 0.23 -0.27
CA GLY A 112 -14.12 -0.83 -1.28
C GLY A 112 -15.10 -1.95 -0.92
N GLY A 113 -15.18 -2.34 0.35
CA GLY A 113 -16.17 -3.29 0.85
C GLY A 113 -17.61 -2.81 0.69
N VAL A 114 -17.88 -1.53 0.97
CA VAL A 114 -19.22 -0.91 0.77
C VAL A 114 -19.59 -0.89 -0.72
N VAL A 115 -18.66 -0.55 -1.61
CA VAL A 115 -18.93 -0.59 -3.04
C VAL A 115 -19.16 -2.03 -3.50
N TYR A 116 -18.28 -2.96 -3.10
CA TYR A 116 -18.33 -4.36 -3.48
C TYR A 116 -19.65 -5.02 -3.08
N SER A 117 -20.15 -4.80 -1.87
CA SER A 117 -21.41 -5.39 -1.39
C SER A 117 -22.65 -4.95 -2.17
N ASN A 118 -22.57 -3.80 -2.85
CA ASN A 118 -23.64 -3.28 -3.70
C ASN A 118 -23.56 -3.78 -5.15
N ILE A 119 -22.48 -4.46 -5.55
CA ILE A 119 -22.38 -5.07 -6.88
C ILE A 119 -23.23 -6.35 -6.88
N GLY A 120 -24.15 -6.50 -7.82
CA GLY A 120 -25.08 -7.64 -7.85
C GLY A 120 -24.39 -9.02 -7.84
N THR A 121 -23.22 -9.13 -8.48
CA THR A 121 -22.42 -10.36 -8.53
C THR A 121 -21.74 -10.70 -7.20
N SER A 122 -21.57 -9.75 -6.27
CA SER A 122 -21.01 -10.01 -4.94
C SER A 122 -21.84 -11.04 -4.15
N LYS A 123 -23.15 -11.09 -4.40
CA LYS A 123 -24.07 -12.04 -3.76
C LYS A 123 -23.71 -13.50 -4.03
N LEU A 124 -23.03 -13.80 -5.15
CA LEU A 124 -22.57 -15.16 -5.47
C LEU A 124 -21.56 -15.67 -4.43
N PHE A 125 -20.79 -14.75 -3.86
CA PHE A 125 -19.75 -15.04 -2.88
C PHE A 125 -20.30 -15.11 -1.44
N HIS A 126 -21.47 -14.55 -1.16
CA HIS A 126 -22.06 -14.63 0.18
C HIS A 126 -22.34 -16.09 0.59
N ILE A 127 -22.04 -16.37 1.86
CA ILE A 127 -22.33 -17.65 2.52
C ILE A 127 -23.61 -17.44 3.31
N SER A 128 -24.69 -18.11 2.91
CA SER A 128 -25.94 -18.07 3.64
C SER A 128 -25.89 -18.98 4.87
N LYS A 129 -26.86 -18.80 5.78
CA LYS A 129 -27.03 -19.70 6.93
C LYS A 129 -27.23 -21.15 6.50
N LEU A 130 -28.01 -21.39 5.44
CA LEU A 130 -28.25 -22.74 4.90
C LEU A 130 -26.96 -23.34 4.33
N ASP A 131 -26.17 -22.55 3.59
CA ASP A 131 -24.88 -23.01 3.07
C ASP A 131 -23.96 -23.47 4.21
N TYR A 132 -23.90 -22.71 5.31
CA TYR A 132 -23.07 -23.07 6.45
C TYR A 132 -23.62 -24.27 7.23
N GLN A 133 -24.94 -24.42 7.33
CA GLN A 133 -25.56 -25.58 7.98
C GLN A 133 -25.34 -26.88 7.21
N GLU A 134 -25.34 -26.83 5.88
CA GLU A 134 -25.17 -27.99 5.01
C GLU A 134 -23.69 -28.38 4.84
N PHE A 135 -22.80 -27.39 4.65
CA PHE A 135 -21.40 -27.64 4.28
C PHE A 135 -20.39 -27.32 5.40
N GLY A 136 -20.80 -26.61 6.46
CA GLY A 136 -19.92 -26.20 7.54
C GLY A 136 -18.67 -25.48 7.03
N LEU A 137 -17.49 -25.94 7.45
CA LEU A 137 -16.21 -25.37 7.02
C LEU A 137 -15.89 -25.59 5.54
N SER A 138 -16.39 -26.67 4.93
CA SER A 138 -16.16 -27.00 3.51
C SER A 138 -16.91 -26.07 2.54
N VAL A 139 -17.70 -25.12 3.07
CA VAL A 139 -18.42 -24.13 2.26
C VAL A 139 -17.48 -23.26 1.42
N LEU A 140 -16.24 -23.07 1.87
CA LEU A 140 -15.23 -22.29 1.14
C LEU A 140 -14.80 -23.00 -0.15
N ASP A 141 -14.64 -24.33 -0.10
CA ASP A 141 -14.32 -25.17 -1.25
C ASP A 141 -15.47 -25.15 -2.26
N ARG A 142 -16.71 -25.29 -1.79
CA ARG A 142 -17.92 -25.21 -2.63
C ARG A 142 -18.03 -23.88 -3.37
N LYS A 143 -17.71 -22.77 -2.70
CA LYS A 143 -17.76 -21.42 -3.28
C LYS A 143 -16.53 -21.08 -4.13
N ASN A 144 -15.58 -22.02 -4.27
CA ASN A 144 -14.35 -21.87 -5.02
C ASN A 144 -13.55 -20.62 -4.62
N TYR A 145 -13.42 -20.40 -3.31
CA TYR A 145 -12.55 -19.35 -2.74
C TYR A 145 -11.06 -19.73 -2.84
N ALA A 146 -10.59 -20.05 -4.05
CA ALA A 146 -9.21 -20.47 -4.29
C ALA A 146 -8.17 -19.36 -4.03
N TRP A 147 -8.60 -18.11 -3.80
CA TRP A 147 -7.72 -16.97 -3.52
C TRP A 147 -7.51 -16.67 -2.03
N THR A 148 -8.17 -17.43 -1.12
CA THR A 148 -7.99 -17.28 0.34
C THR A 148 -7.03 -18.30 0.96
N LEU A 149 -6.42 -19.17 0.13
CA LEU A 149 -5.48 -20.21 0.55
C LEU A 149 -4.11 -20.01 -0.12
#